data_AF-A0A2D9FQB9-F1
#
_entry.id   AF-A0A2D9FQB9-F1
#
_cell.length_a   1.000
_cell.length_b   1.000
_cell.length_c   1.000
_cell.angle_alpha   90.00
_cell.angle_beta   90.00
_cell.angle_gamma   90.00
#
_symmetry.space_group_name_H-M   'P 1'
#
loop_
_entity.id
_entity.type
_entity.pdbx_description
1 polymer ?
#
loop_
_entity_poly.entity_id
_entity_poly.type
_entity_poly.pdbx_seq_one_letter_code
_entity_poly.pdbx_strand_id
1 'polypeptide(L)'
;MSMLTSKSKTIAKFNVEKLFGNTGIGINRLYFHTRYTVHSNDEENYILNNFTANISVKANSGNKVFLGVGIPEQPFSFRNSSKYDNEGISNFFLNLSNKQIEELEELRKGSELEFNILISCDSLELKESSLPIPSVKKVETIKRVSQSEWLECLDQMGYGRYTLFEIPVIEKLDKENEGDISNDINKARELFQKGYYEEAITTCRIALDELENILEDREELTKAINSSKDGNNRKEMEKLERFYYIRYSIRHATHLAPHPNKRDEERTPFNRHEAQYILALTASTISLFLKSFNNEQ
;
A
#
# COMPACT_ATOMS: atom_id res chain seq x y z
N MET A 1 11.37 -0.42 -30.50
CA MET A 1 12.79 -0.25 -30.14
C MET A 1 13.17 1.20 -30.34
N SER A 2 13.65 1.86 -29.29
CA SER A 2 13.95 3.28 -29.32
C SER A 2 15.45 3.52 -29.39
N MET A 3 15.86 4.56 -30.10
CA MET A 3 17.27 4.79 -30.46
C MET A 3 17.85 5.98 -29.70
N LEU A 4 18.99 5.78 -29.07
CA LEU A 4 19.85 6.82 -28.52
C LEU A 4 20.84 7.24 -29.60
N THR A 5 20.84 8.52 -30.00
CA THR A 5 21.65 8.99 -31.12
C THR A 5 22.64 10.10 -30.75
N SER A 6 23.71 10.21 -31.54
CA SER A 6 24.62 11.36 -31.56
C SER A 6 24.97 11.69 -32.99
N LYS A 7 24.83 12.96 -33.39
CA LYS A 7 25.09 13.44 -34.76
C LYS A 7 24.44 12.53 -35.83
N SER A 8 23.20 12.10 -35.57
CA SER A 8 22.41 11.20 -36.44
C SER A 8 22.90 9.74 -36.55
N LYS A 9 23.92 9.33 -35.77
CA LYS A 9 24.32 7.91 -35.63
C LYS A 9 23.68 7.30 -34.38
N THR A 10 23.25 6.05 -34.47
CA THR A 10 22.70 5.31 -33.32
C THR A 10 23.84 4.76 -32.46
N ILE A 11 23.88 5.16 -31.19
CA ILE A 11 24.84 4.66 -30.21
C ILE A 11 24.29 3.41 -29.52
N ALA A 12 23.02 3.46 -29.12
CA ALA A 12 22.38 2.35 -28.43
C ALA A 12 20.89 2.29 -28.76
N LYS A 13 20.33 1.08 -28.68
CA LYS A 13 18.88 0.82 -28.77
C LYS A 13 18.40 0.28 -27.44
N PHE A 14 17.21 0.69 -27.04
CA PHE A 14 16.55 0.21 -25.82
C PHE A 14 15.16 -0.34 -26.14
N ASN A 15 14.79 -1.40 -25.45
CA ASN A 15 13.48 -2.03 -25.55
C ASN A 15 13.04 -2.53 -24.17
N VAL A 16 11.92 -2.01 -23.67
CA VAL A 16 11.29 -2.57 -22.45
C VAL A 16 10.42 -3.73 -22.88
N GLU A 17 10.82 -4.95 -22.52
CA GLU A 17 10.16 -6.18 -22.96
C GLU A 17 8.99 -6.56 -22.06
N LYS A 18 9.21 -6.50 -20.74
CA LYS A 18 8.23 -6.93 -19.72
C LYS A 18 8.28 -6.05 -18.49
N LEU A 19 7.17 -6.00 -17.76
CA LEU A 19 7.11 -5.50 -16.39
C LEU A 19 6.98 -6.67 -15.42
N PHE A 20 7.45 -6.47 -14.19
CA PHE A 20 7.20 -7.40 -13.09
C PHE A 20 7.26 -6.67 -11.75
N GLY A 21 6.59 -7.22 -10.75
CA GLY A 21 6.52 -6.70 -9.39
C GLY A 21 7.52 -7.37 -8.44
N ASN A 22 7.80 -6.70 -7.33
CA ASN A 22 8.45 -7.29 -6.17
C ASN A 22 8.01 -6.56 -4.91
N THR A 23 7.82 -7.29 -3.80
CA THR A 23 7.48 -6.72 -2.50
C THR A 23 8.75 -6.33 -1.74
N GLY A 24 8.76 -5.12 -1.18
CA GLY A 24 9.68 -4.73 -0.12
C GLY A 24 8.92 -4.40 1.17
N ILE A 25 9.66 -4.19 2.26
CA ILE A 25 9.06 -3.74 3.52
C ILE A 25 8.51 -2.32 3.31
N GLY A 26 7.18 -2.18 3.28
CA GLY A 26 6.48 -0.89 3.13
C GLY A 26 6.55 -0.27 1.74
N ILE A 27 7.08 -0.98 0.73
CA ILE A 27 7.19 -0.50 -0.65
C ILE A 27 6.79 -1.60 -1.64
N ASN A 28 6.20 -1.18 -2.76
CA ASN A 28 5.96 -2.05 -3.90
C ASN A 28 6.92 -1.65 -5.00
N ARG A 29 7.71 -2.57 -5.53
CA ARG A 29 8.71 -2.25 -6.55
C ARG A 29 8.26 -2.74 -7.92
N LEU A 30 8.16 -1.83 -8.87
CA LEU A 30 7.87 -2.12 -10.27
C LEU A 30 9.16 -2.13 -11.08
N TYR A 31 9.42 -3.24 -11.76
CA TYR A 31 10.58 -3.42 -12.62
C TYR A 31 10.22 -3.30 -14.10
N PHE A 32 11.12 -2.67 -14.86
CA PHE A 32 11.09 -2.51 -16.31
C PHE A 32 12.27 -3.27 -16.91
N HIS A 33 12.01 -4.48 -17.38
CA HIS A 33 13.02 -5.34 -17.99
C HIS A 33 13.42 -4.77 -19.34
N THR A 34 14.61 -4.19 -19.41
CA THR A 34 15.07 -3.44 -20.58
C THR A 34 16.22 -4.17 -21.25
N ARG A 35 15.99 -4.65 -22.48
CA ARG A 35 17.06 -5.10 -23.36
C ARG A 35 17.70 -3.89 -24.03
N TYR A 36 19.01 -3.90 -24.14
CA TYR A 36 19.74 -2.89 -24.90
C TYR A 36 20.74 -3.51 -25.86
N THR A 37 21.00 -2.79 -26.96
CA THR A 37 22.05 -3.10 -27.93
C THR A 37 22.90 -1.85 -28.09
N VAL A 38 24.20 -1.95 -27.82
CA VAL A 38 25.18 -0.89 -28.03
C VAL A 38 25.86 -1.16 -29.36
N HIS A 39 25.78 -0.20 -30.27
CA HIS A 39 26.37 -0.36 -31.60
C HIS A 39 27.84 0.05 -31.59
N SER A 40 28.70 -0.77 -32.18
CA SER A 40 30.10 -0.43 -32.40
C SER A 40 30.24 0.79 -33.30
N ASN A 41 31.15 1.71 -32.96
CA ASN A 41 31.48 2.84 -33.82
C ASN A 41 32.98 3.09 -33.81
N ASP A 42 33.65 2.79 -34.92
CA ASP A 42 35.10 2.92 -35.05
C ASP A 42 35.57 4.39 -35.09
N GLU A 43 34.66 5.34 -35.38
CA GLU A 43 35.00 6.77 -35.54
C GLU A 43 34.78 7.60 -34.26
N GLU A 44 33.84 7.20 -33.40
CA GLU A 44 33.47 7.95 -32.20
C GLU A 44 33.26 7.05 -30.99
N ASN A 45 34.09 7.27 -29.97
CA ASN A 45 34.05 6.54 -28.72
C ASN A 45 33.24 7.32 -27.68
N TYR A 46 32.20 6.70 -27.15
CA TYR A 46 31.33 7.18 -26.10
C TYR A 46 31.44 6.26 -24.89
N ILE A 47 31.56 6.86 -23.71
CA ILE A 47 31.26 6.18 -22.44
C ILE A 47 29.89 6.68 -21.99
N LEU A 48 28.94 5.76 -21.79
CA LEU A 48 27.64 6.08 -21.21
C LEU A 48 27.54 5.51 -19.80
N ASN A 49 27.10 6.32 -18.84
CA ASN A 49 26.96 5.96 -17.43
C ASN A 49 25.80 6.72 -16.77
N ASN A 50 25.58 6.47 -15.47
CA ASN A 50 24.56 7.16 -14.65
C ASN A 50 23.15 7.10 -15.25
N PHE A 51 22.75 5.92 -15.69
CA PHE A 51 21.43 5.71 -16.28
C PHE A 51 20.32 5.95 -15.27
N THR A 52 19.30 6.69 -15.70
CA THR A 52 18.04 6.91 -14.98
C THR A 52 16.87 6.83 -15.96
N ALA A 53 15.66 6.59 -15.47
CA ALA A 53 14.47 6.49 -16.30
C ALA A 53 13.33 7.33 -15.71
N ASN A 54 12.94 8.41 -16.38
CA ASN A 54 11.72 9.12 -16.01
C ASN A 54 10.51 8.33 -16.53
N ILE A 55 9.67 7.86 -15.61
CA ILE A 55 8.55 6.99 -15.92
C ILE A 55 7.26 7.80 -15.78
N SER A 56 6.45 7.75 -16.82
CA SER A 56 5.10 8.28 -16.82
C SER A 56 4.14 7.23 -17.35
N VAL A 57 2.88 7.35 -17.01
CA VAL A 57 1.83 6.38 -17.31
C VAL A 57 0.60 7.09 -17.82
N LYS A 58 -0.15 6.44 -18.69
CA LYS A 58 -1.53 6.83 -19.02
C LYS A 58 -2.38 5.57 -19.19
N ALA A 59 -3.67 5.72 -18.97
CA ALA A 59 -4.68 4.74 -19.34
C ALA A 59 -5.49 5.29 -20.52
N ASN A 60 -5.80 4.45 -21.51
CA ASN A 60 -6.55 4.82 -22.72
C ASN A 60 -6.01 6.11 -23.41
N SER A 61 -6.89 6.95 -23.95
CA SER A 61 -6.58 8.28 -24.53
C SER A 61 -6.41 9.38 -23.47
N GLY A 62 -6.13 9.02 -22.21
CA GLY A 62 -5.95 9.96 -21.12
C GLY A 62 -4.62 10.71 -21.17
N ASN A 63 -4.50 11.71 -20.30
CA ASN A 63 -3.27 12.47 -20.12
C ASN A 63 -2.16 11.60 -19.52
N LYS A 64 -0.93 11.87 -19.93
CA LYS A 64 0.28 11.26 -19.37
C LYS A 64 0.54 11.85 -17.97
N VAL A 65 0.61 10.99 -16.97
CA VAL A 65 0.87 11.33 -15.56
C VAL A 65 2.27 10.86 -15.20
N PHE A 66 3.07 11.73 -14.55
CA PHE A 66 4.40 11.36 -14.08
C PHE A 66 4.29 10.45 -12.85
N LEU A 67 4.97 9.30 -12.88
CA LEU A 67 4.91 8.31 -11.81
C LEU A 67 6.15 8.37 -10.91
N GLY A 68 7.32 8.65 -11.48
CA GLY A 68 8.56 8.77 -10.73
C GLY A 68 9.81 8.53 -11.56
N VAL A 69 10.96 8.46 -10.88
CA VAL A 69 12.26 8.18 -11.48
C VAL A 69 12.68 6.75 -11.15
N GLY A 70 12.83 5.93 -12.19
CA GLY A 70 13.40 4.60 -12.11
C GLY A 70 14.93 4.64 -12.14
N ILE A 71 15.55 3.78 -11.35
CA ILE A 71 17.00 3.59 -11.30
C ILE A 71 17.35 2.15 -11.67
N PRO A 72 18.54 1.88 -12.22
CA PRO A 72 18.91 0.53 -12.56
C PRO A 72 19.16 -0.30 -11.29
N GLU A 73 18.76 -1.57 -11.33
CA GLU A 73 18.98 -2.54 -10.26
C GLU A 73 20.46 -2.72 -9.95
N GLN A 74 21.29 -2.70 -10.99
CA GLN A 74 22.74 -2.64 -10.87
C GLN A 74 23.26 -1.48 -11.72
N PRO A 75 24.15 -0.62 -11.18
CA PRO A 75 24.82 0.38 -11.99
C PRO A 75 25.52 -0.28 -13.17
N PHE A 76 25.33 0.26 -14.36
CA PHE A 76 25.99 -0.23 -15.56
C PHE A 76 26.51 0.94 -16.39
N SER A 77 27.61 0.69 -17.09
CA SER A 77 28.18 1.59 -18.06
C SER A 77 28.56 0.79 -19.28
N PHE A 78 28.56 1.44 -20.44
CA PHE A 78 29.06 0.82 -21.65
C PHE A 78 29.89 1.77 -22.47
N ARG A 79 30.86 1.17 -23.17
CA ARG A 79 31.75 1.83 -24.09
C ARG A 79 31.52 1.23 -25.47
N ASN A 80 31.21 2.05 -26.46
CA ASN A 80 30.93 1.61 -27.83
C ASN A 80 32.21 1.40 -28.68
N SER A 81 33.37 1.22 -28.04
CA SER A 81 34.69 1.11 -28.69
C SER A 81 35.04 -0.33 -29.12
N SER A 82 34.12 -1.28 -29.00
CA SER A 82 34.33 -2.65 -29.45
C SER A 82 34.10 -2.74 -30.96
N LYS A 83 34.80 -3.65 -31.64
CA LYS A 83 34.56 -3.98 -33.07
C LYS A 83 33.22 -4.67 -33.34
N TYR A 84 32.47 -4.96 -32.28
CA TYR A 84 31.23 -5.71 -32.33
C TYR A 84 30.18 -5.02 -31.48
N ASP A 85 28.93 -5.17 -31.89
CA ASP A 85 27.77 -4.77 -31.11
C ASP A 85 27.71 -5.58 -29.80
N ASN A 86 27.36 -4.91 -28.71
CA ASN A 86 27.16 -5.56 -27.42
C ASN A 86 25.68 -5.53 -27.06
N GLU A 87 25.13 -6.69 -26.72
CA GLU A 87 23.78 -6.79 -26.19
C GLU A 87 23.81 -7.05 -24.69
N GLY A 88 22.80 -6.54 -23.99
CA GLY A 88 22.66 -6.75 -22.57
C GLY A 88 21.24 -6.51 -22.07
N ILE A 89 21.09 -6.79 -20.79
CA ILE A 89 19.83 -6.62 -20.07
C ILE A 89 20.11 -5.71 -18.88
N SER A 90 19.22 -4.77 -18.64
CA SER A 90 19.18 -3.98 -17.42
C SER A 90 17.75 -3.85 -16.93
N ASN A 91 17.54 -4.06 -15.64
CA ASN A 91 16.26 -3.81 -15.02
C ASN A 91 16.28 -2.41 -14.39
N PHE A 92 15.39 -1.53 -14.83
CA PHE A 92 15.10 -0.31 -14.08
C PHE A 92 13.99 -0.61 -13.09
N PHE A 93 14.07 -0.07 -11.88
CA PHE A 93 13.00 -0.22 -10.90
C PHE A 93 12.54 1.13 -10.38
N LEU A 94 11.24 1.20 -10.08
CA LEU A 94 10.58 2.32 -9.43
C LEU A 94 9.85 1.79 -8.19
N ASN A 95 10.06 2.45 -7.05
CA ASN A 95 9.30 2.16 -5.84
C ASN A 95 7.98 2.94 -5.86
N LEU A 96 6.89 2.25 -5.57
CA LEU A 96 5.53 2.75 -5.49
C LEU A 96 5.00 2.51 -4.08
N SER A 97 4.40 3.54 -3.51
CA SER A 97 3.57 3.42 -2.30
C SER A 97 2.23 2.77 -2.64
N ASN A 98 1.51 2.26 -1.64
CA ASN A 98 0.15 1.73 -1.82
C ASN A 98 -0.78 2.79 -2.44
N LYS A 99 -0.70 4.04 -1.97
CA LYS A 99 -1.47 5.16 -2.52
C LYS A 99 -1.18 5.37 -4.02
N GLN A 100 0.07 5.30 -4.45
CA GLN A 100 0.40 5.43 -5.88
C GLN A 100 -0.15 4.25 -6.70
N ILE A 101 -0.23 3.05 -6.15
CA ILE A 101 -0.89 1.92 -6.82
C ILE A 101 -2.40 2.11 -6.88
N GLU A 102 -3.02 2.61 -5.82
CA GLU A 102 -4.45 2.95 -5.80
C GLU A 102 -4.78 4.00 -6.87
N GLU A 103 -4.01 5.09 -6.93
CA GLU A 103 -4.15 6.13 -7.97
C GLU A 103 -3.92 5.56 -9.40
N LEU A 104 -3.00 4.60 -9.55
CA LEU A 104 -2.80 3.88 -10.82
C LEU A 104 -4.02 3.02 -11.18
N GLU A 105 -4.63 2.31 -10.21
CA GLU A 105 -5.83 1.52 -10.43
C GLU A 105 -7.05 2.40 -10.76
N GLU A 106 -7.18 3.54 -10.08
CA GLU A 106 -8.20 4.55 -10.38
C GLU A 106 -8.02 5.18 -11.77
N LEU A 107 -6.78 5.42 -12.19
CA LEU A 107 -6.46 5.83 -13.55
C LEU A 107 -6.82 4.74 -14.56
N ARG A 108 -6.50 3.49 -14.23
CA ARG A 108 -6.69 2.32 -15.10
C ARG A 108 -8.17 2.03 -15.36
N LYS A 109 -9.03 2.07 -14.34
CA LYS A 109 -10.47 1.70 -14.41
C LYS A 109 -10.74 0.41 -15.19
N GLY A 110 -9.89 -0.60 -15.00
CA GLY A 110 -10.01 -1.88 -15.71
C GLY A 110 -9.33 -1.93 -17.09
N SER A 111 -8.91 -0.80 -17.66
CA SER A 111 -8.26 -0.75 -18.99
C SER A 111 -6.77 -1.13 -18.98
N GLU A 112 -6.11 -1.03 -20.14
CA GLU A 112 -4.67 -1.23 -20.29
C GLU A 112 -3.88 0.02 -19.89
N LEU A 113 -2.62 -0.19 -19.48
CA LEU A 113 -1.69 0.90 -19.14
C LEU A 113 -0.63 1.06 -20.24
N GLU A 114 -0.31 2.30 -20.58
CA GLU A 114 0.82 2.65 -21.44
C GLU A 114 1.88 3.41 -20.64
N PHE A 115 2.98 2.72 -20.33
CA PHE A 115 4.14 3.31 -19.69
C PHE A 115 5.04 3.96 -20.74
N ASN A 116 5.42 5.19 -20.45
CA ASN A 116 6.36 5.97 -21.22
C ASN A 116 7.62 6.11 -20.37
N ILE A 117 8.73 5.56 -20.87
CA ILE A 117 10.00 5.46 -20.15
C ILE A 117 11.02 6.31 -20.91
N LEU A 118 11.40 7.46 -20.32
CA LEU A 118 12.45 8.33 -20.83
C LEU A 118 13.76 7.99 -20.12
N ILE A 119 14.58 7.16 -20.76
CA ILE A 119 15.89 6.78 -20.26
C ILE A 119 16.86 7.92 -20.55
N SER A 120 17.57 8.39 -19.51
CA SER A 120 18.60 9.42 -19.60
C SER A 120 19.92 8.88 -19.07
N CYS A 121 21.02 9.30 -19.66
CA CYS A 121 22.36 8.93 -19.20
C CYS A 121 23.34 10.09 -19.44
N ASP A 122 24.39 10.09 -18.63
CA ASP A 122 25.57 10.90 -18.90
C ASP A 122 26.36 10.23 -20.02
N SER A 123 26.91 11.04 -20.91
CA SER A 123 27.73 10.60 -22.02
C SER A 123 29.01 11.39 -22.07
N LEU A 124 30.11 10.69 -22.32
CA LEU A 124 31.42 11.27 -22.48
C LEU A 124 31.96 10.90 -23.87
N GLU A 125 32.06 11.89 -24.76
CA GLU A 125 32.70 11.71 -26.08
C GLU A 125 34.21 11.74 -25.90
N LEU A 126 34.87 10.61 -26.17
CA LEU A 126 36.31 10.45 -26.16
C LEU A 126 36.85 10.72 -27.56
N LYS A 127 37.69 11.76 -27.68
CA LYS A 127 38.48 12.05 -28.87
C LYS A 127 39.95 11.90 -28.54
N GLU A 128 40.74 11.35 -29.46
CA GLU A 128 42.16 11.05 -29.23
C GLU A 128 43.00 12.27 -28.84
N SER A 129 42.57 13.47 -29.22
CA SER A 129 43.37 14.70 -29.11
C SER A 129 42.64 15.89 -28.48
N SER A 130 41.49 15.69 -27.85
CA SER A 130 40.78 16.75 -27.12
C SER A 130 40.26 16.28 -25.76
N LEU A 131 40.02 17.24 -24.87
CA LEU A 131 39.33 16.95 -23.61
C LEU A 131 37.99 16.28 -23.89
N PRO A 132 37.60 15.29 -23.07
CA PRO A 132 36.30 14.65 -23.20
C PRO A 132 35.17 15.67 -23.06
N ILE A 133 34.15 15.57 -23.92
CA ILE A 133 33.00 16.48 -23.91
C ILE A 133 31.84 15.79 -23.20
N PRO A 134 31.45 16.23 -21.99
CA PRO A 134 30.29 15.68 -21.30
C PRO A 134 29.00 16.18 -21.95
N SER A 135 28.01 15.30 -22.10
CA SER A 135 26.65 15.67 -22.50
C SER A 135 25.63 14.68 -21.96
N VAL A 136 24.36 15.06 -21.86
CA VAL A 136 23.28 14.16 -21.46
C VAL A 136 22.57 13.64 -22.70
N LYS A 137 22.39 12.32 -22.77
CA LYS A 137 21.65 11.66 -23.84
C LYS A 137 20.34 11.11 -23.30
N LYS A 138 19.28 11.14 -24.12
CA LYS A 138 17.94 10.70 -23.75
C LYS A 138 17.32 9.85 -24.85
N VAL A 139 16.57 8.83 -24.47
CA VAL A 139 15.79 7.98 -25.37
C VAL A 139 14.46 7.64 -24.72
N GLU A 140 13.38 7.81 -25.48
CA GLU A 140 12.03 7.50 -25.01
C GLU A 140 11.55 6.17 -25.58
N THR A 141 11.09 5.26 -24.74
CA THR A 141 10.46 3.99 -25.12
C THR A 141 9.08 3.87 -24.49
N ILE A 142 8.19 3.17 -25.17
CA ILE A 142 6.81 2.96 -24.74
C ILE A 142 6.59 1.46 -24.52
N LYS A 143 5.94 1.10 -23.41
CA LYS A 143 5.53 -0.26 -23.10
C LYS A 143 4.05 -0.27 -22.73
N ARG A 144 3.28 -0.97 -23.54
CA ARG A 144 1.87 -1.27 -23.25
C ARG A 144 1.79 -2.53 -22.41
N VAL A 145 0.96 -2.46 -21.37
CA VAL A 145 0.79 -3.50 -20.37
C VAL A 145 -0.68 -3.89 -20.38
N SER A 146 -0.93 -5.15 -20.75
CA SER A 146 -2.28 -5.73 -20.72
C SER A 146 -2.81 -5.78 -19.29
N GLN A 147 -4.13 -5.91 -19.14
CA GLN A 147 -4.74 -6.11 -17.82
C GLN A 147 -4.14 -7.33 -17.09
N SER A 148 -3.95 -8.43 -17.80
CA SER A 148 -3.35 -9.66 -17.24
C SER A 148 -1.92 -9.47 -16.76
N GLU A 149 -1.05 -8.82 -17.55
CA GLU A 149 0.34 -8.53 -17.17
C GLU A 149 0.39 -7.60 -15.95
N TRP A 150 -0.53 -6.64 -15.86
CA TRP A 150 -0.61 -5.74 -14.71
C TRP A 150 -1.10 -6.44 -13.44
N LEU A 151 -2.13 -7.29 -13.53
CA LEU A 151 -2.62 -8.06 -12.38
C LEU A 151 -1.53 -9.01 -11.83
N GLU A 152 -0.73 -9.61 -12.72
CA GLU A 152 0.43 -10.41 -12.31
C GLU A 152 1.47 -9.56 -11.55
N CYS A 153 1.75 -8.33 -12.01
CA CYS A 153 2.61 -7.39 -11.29
C CYS A 153 2.06 -7.05 -9.89
N LEU A 154 0.75 -6.81 -9.76
CA LEU A 154 0.12 -6.50 -8.48
C LEU A 154 0.24 -7.68 -7.50
N ASP A 155 0.00 -8.91 -7.94
CA ASP A 155 0.17 -10.09 -7.10
C ASP A 155 1.63 -10.29 -6.67
N GLN A 156 2.58 -10.10 -7.59
CA GLN A 156 4.02 -10.15 -7.29
C GLN A 156 4.47 -9.06 -6.30
N MET A 157 3.79 -7.90 -6.29
CA MET A 157 3.99 -6.86 -5.27
C MET A 157 3.30 -7.18 -3.94
N GLY A 158 2.43 -8.19 -3.89
CA GLY A 158 1.60 -8.48 -2.72
C GLY A 158 0.49 -7.46 -2.50
N TYR A 159 0.19 -6.64 -3.50
CA TYR A 159 -0.89 -5.65 -3.45
C TYR A 159 -2.25 -6.37 -3.45
N GLY A 160 -3.21 -5.84 -2.69
CA GLY A 160 -4.53 -6.44 -2.51
C GLY A 160 -4.57 -7.64 -1.54
N ARG A 161 -3.45 -8.03 -0.92
CA ARG A 161 -3.42 -9.05 0.15
C ARG A 161 -3.88 -8.54 1.50
N TYR A 162 -3.96 -7.23 1.66
CA TYR A 162 -4.43 -6.56 2.87
C TYR A 162 -5.53 -5.57 2.48
N THR A 163 -6.61 -5.54 3.27
CA THR A 163 -7.66 -4.53 3.14
C THR A 163 -7.45 -3.49 4.24
N LEU A 164 -7.21 -2.25 3.86
CA LEU A 164 -7.18 -1.13 4.79
C LEU A 164 -8.61 -0.62 4.97
N PHE A 165 -9.13 -0.70 6.19
CA PHE A 165 -10.38 -0.02 6.56
C PHE A 165 -10.02 1.20 7.38
N GLU A 166 -10.33 2.39 6.85
CA GLU A 166 -10.25 3.62 7.63
C GLU A 166 -11.49 3.71 8.52
N ILE A 167 -11.27 3.72 9.83
CA ILE A 167 -12.32 3.92 10.82
C ILE A 167 -12.18 5.36 11.31
N PRO A 168 -13.17 6.23 11.09
CA PRO A 168 -13.09 7.61 11.56
C PRO A 168 -13.11 7.61 13.08
N VAL A 169 -12.08 8.23 13.67
CA VAL A 169 -12.01 8.52 15.10
C VAL A 169 -12.79 9.81 15.32
N ILE A 170 -13.86 9.76 16.11
CA ILE A 170 -14.73 10.92 16.34
C ILE A 170 -14.04 11.85 17.32
N GLU A 171 -13.59 13.00 16.84
CA GLU A 171 -12.88 13.99 17.63
C GLU A 171 -13.88 14.76 18.51
N LYS A 172 -14.16 14.20 19.69
CA LYS A 172 -14.94 14.78 20.80
C LYS A 172 -16.46 14.83 20.59
N LEU A 173 -17.16 14.46 21.66
CA LEU A 173 -18.58 14.74 21.84
C LEU A 173 -18.64 16.04 22.65
N ASP A 174 -19.46 17.01 22.24
CA ASP A 174 -19.50 18.37 22.79
C ASP A 174 -20.08 18.47 24.23
N LYS A 175 -20.13 17.37 24.98
CA LYS A 175 -20.63 17.37 26.36
C LYS A 175 -19.47 17.49 27.35
N GLU A 176 -19.55 18.49 28.21
CA GLU A 176 -18.56 18.88 29.23
C GLU A 176 -18.19 17.80 30.28
N ASN A 177 -18.64 16.54 30.14
CA ASN A 177 -18.50 15.53 31.21
C ASN A 177 -18.35 14.07 30.79
N GLU A 178 -18.07 13.77 29.53
CA GLU A 178 -17.95 12.39 29.08
C GLU A 178 -16.51 12.09 28.70
N GLY A 179 -16.05 10.89 29.08
CA GLY A 179 -14.66 10.50 28.89
C GLY A 179 -14.22 10.63 27.43
N ASP A 180 -12.91 10.62 27.24
CA ASP A 180 -12.36 10.75 25.91
C ASP A 180 -12.19 9.34 25.32
N ILE A 181 -13.30 8.74 24.87
CA ILE A 181 -13.32 7.49 24.09
C ILE A 181 -12.22 7.51 23.01
N SER A 182 -11.99 8.68 22.41
CA SER A 182 -10.94 8.88 21.41
C SER A 182 -9.54 8.77 22.01
N ASN A 183 -9.29 9.27 23.22
CA ASN A 183 -8.06 8.98 23.96
C ASN A 183 -7.93 7.49 24.28
N ASP A 184 -8.99 6.80 24.69
CA ASP A 184 -8.91 5.37 25.00
C ASP A 184 -8.58 4.55 23.76
N ILE A 185 -9.20 4.83 22.62
CA ILE A 185 -8.87 4.16 21.35
C ILE A 185 -7.45 4.48 20.89
N ASN A 186 -7.03 5.74 21.00
CA ASN A 186 -5.64 6.12 20.71
C ASN A 186 -4.65 5.43 21.65
N LYS A 187 -5.01 5.27 22.92
CA LYS A 187 -4.19 4.61 23.93
C LYS A 187 -4.10 3.11 23.67
N ALA A 188 -5.21 2.46 23.36
CA ALA A 188 -5.25 1.05 22.97
C ALA A 188 -4.38 0.81 21.72
N ARG A 189 -4.44 1.70 20.73
CA ARG A 189 -3.57 1.66 19.55
C ARG A 189 -2.09 1.79 19.91
N GLU A 190 -1.74 2.71 20.81
CA GLU A 190 -0.37 2.89 21.29
C GLU A 190 0.15 1.63 22.01
N LEU A 191 -0.65 1.05 22.90
CA LEU A 191 -0.33 -0.18 23.62
C LEU A 191 -0.15 -1.37 22.66
N PHE A 192 -1.05 -1.49 21.67
CA PHE A 192 -0.95 -2.50 20.62
C PHE A 192 0.34 -2.39 19.81
N GLN A 193 0.73 -1.17 19.41
CA GLN A 193 1.98 -0.91 18.69
C GLN A 193 3.22 -1.26 19.50
N LYS A 194 3.16 -1.08 20.83
CA LYS A 194 4.22 -1.43 21.77
C LYS A 194 4.30 -2.92 22.11
N GLY A 195 3.33 -3.73 21.67
CA GLY A 195 3.25 -5.16 21.96
C GLY A 195 2.56 -5.50 23.29
N TYR A 196 1.97 -4.52 23.98
CA TYR A 196 1.19 -4.69 25.21
C TYR A 196 -0.25 -5.07 24.87
N TYR A 197 -0.43 -6.29 24.37
CA TYR A 197 -1.68 -6.77 23.77
C TYR A 197 -2.82 -6.90 24.78
N GLU A 198 -2.54 -7.35 26.00
CA GLU A 198 -3.54 -7.52 27.06
C GLU A 198 -4.03 -6.16 27.57
N GLU A 199 -3.11 -5.23 27.75
CA GLU A 199 -3.39 -3.86 28.14
C GLU A 199 -4.18 -3.15 27.03
N ALA A 200 -3.83 -3.36 25.76
CA ALA A 200 -4.59 -2.81 24.63
C ALA A 200 -6.05 -3.30 24.63
N ILE A 201 -6.28 -4.59 24.87
CA ILE A 201 -7.64 -5.16 24.98
C ILE A 201 -8.38 -4.61 26.20
N THR A 202 -7.68 -4.46 27.33
CA THR A 202 -8.25 -3.86 28.55
C THR A 202 -8.68 -2.42 28.28
N THR A 203 -7.88 -1.63 27.59
CA THR A 203 -8.25 -0.27 27.19
C THR A 203 -9.42 -0.26 26.19
N CYS A 204 -9.49 -1.22 25.26
CA CYS A 204 -10.65 -1.38 24.37
C CYS A 204 -11.96 -1.63 25.16
N ARG A 205 -11.88 -2.35 26.29
CA ARG A 205 -13.03 -2.54 27.18
C ARG A 205 -13.49 -1.24 27.81
N ILE A 206 -12.55 -0.45 28.34
CA ILE A 206 -12.85 0.84 28.98
C ILE A 206 -13.62 1.74 27.98
N ALA A 207 -13.15 1.81 26.73
CA ALA A 207 -13.84 2.55 25.67
C ALA A 207 -15.28 2.05 25.40
N LEU A 208 -15.53 0.73 25.46
CA LEU A 208 -16.87 0.15 25.27
C LEU A 208 -17.81 0.38 26.46
N ASP A 209 -17.27 0.35 27.68
CA ASP A 209 -17.99 0.68 28.92
C ASP A 209 -18.35 2.17 28.92
N GLU A 210 -17.44 3.03 28.46
CA GLU A 210 -17.68 4.47 28.32
C GLU A 210 -18.74 4.78 27.27
N LEU A 211 -18.70 4.10 26.12
CA LEU A 211 -19.76 4.19 25.11
C LEU A 211 -21.15 3.85 25.70
N GLU A 212 -21.25 2.94 26.68
CA GLU A 212 -22.54 2.57 27.33
C GLU A 212 -23.06 3.72 28.17
N ASN A 213 -22.15 4.40 28.87
CA ASN A 213 -22.50 5.55 29.69
C ASN A 213 -22.94 6.74 28.84
N ILE A 214 -22.29 6.99 27.70
CA ILE A 214 -22.61 8.11 26.80
C ILE A 214 -23.97 7.92 26.12
N LEU A 215 -24.25 6.70 25.66
CA LEU A 215 -25.50 6.39 24.94
C LEU A 215 -26.66 6.11 25.88
N GLU A 216 -26.38 5.89 27.18
CA GLU A 216 -27.36 5.49 28.20
C GLU A 216 -28.21 4.26 27.80
N ASP A 217 -27.65 3.36 26.97
CA ASP A 217 -28.37 2.35 26.18
C ASP A 217 -28.38 0.93 26.81
N ARG A 218 -28.36 0.88 28.15
CA ARG A 218 -28.24 -0.37 28.90
C ARG A 218 -29.46 -1.28 28.76
N GLU A 219 -30.64 -0.70 28.62
CA GLU A 219 -31.89 -1.46 28.45
C GLU A 219 -31.94 -2.12 27.06
N GLU A 220 -31.53 -1.40 26.03
CA GLU A 220 -31.44 -1.84 24.64
C GLU A 220 -30.43 -2.98 24.49
N LEU A 221 -29.26 -2.85 25.13
CA LEU A 221 -28.28 -3.93 25.25
C LEU A 221 -28.88 -5.19 25.89
N THR A 222 -29.59 -5.02 27.00
CA THR A 222 -30.23 -6.14 27.72
C THR A 222 -31.30 -6.82 26.88
N LYS A 223 -32.13 -6.02 26.20
CA LYS A 223 -33.17 -6.50 25.27
C LYS A 223 -32.53 -7.31 24.13
N ALA A 224 -31.49 -6.79 23.50
CA ALA A 224 -30.76 -7.48 22.43
C ALA A 224 -30.17 -8.83 22.87
N ILE A 225 -29.61 -8.90 24.08
CA ILE A 225 -29.08 -10.14 24.67
C ILE A 225 -30.18 -11.17 24.92
N ASN A 226 -31.34 -10.74 25.42
CA ASN A 226 -32.45 -11.65 25.70
C ASN A 226 -33.09 -12.15 24.40
N SER A 227 -33.29 -11.26 23.42
CA SER A 227 -33.83 -11.63 22.10
C SER A 227 -32.93 -12.61 21.35
N SER A 228 -31.60 -12.55 21.52
CA SER A 228 -30.69 -13.49 20.84
C SER A 228 -30.72 -14.92 21.40
N LYS A 229 -31.19 -15.11 22.64
CA LYS A 229 -31.30 -16.41 23.33
C LYS A 229 -32.57 -17.19 22.97
N ASP A 230 -33.63 -16.50 22.56
CA ASP A 230 -34.91 -17.12 22.16
C ASP A 230 -34.98 -17.26 20.63
N GLY A 231 -35.25 -18.48 20.14
CA GLY A 231 -35.27 -18.79 18.71
C GLY A 231 -36.34 -18.05 17.90
N ASN A 232 -37.47 -17.68 18.51
CA ASN A 232 -38.50 -16.87 17.83
C ASN A 232 -38.10 -15.40 17.82
N ASN A 233 -37.73 -14.83 18.97
CA ASN A 233 -37.34 -13.42 19.09
C ASN A 233 -36.06 -13.11 18.29
N ARG A 234 -35.12 -14.05 18.16
CA ARG A 234 -33.90 -13.90 17.35
C ARG A 234 -34.19 -13.64 15.87
N LYS A 235 -35.28 -14.21 15.34
CA LYS A 235 -35.69 -13.98 13.94
C LYS A 235 -36.29 -12.59 13.77
N GLU A 236 -36.94 -12.10 14.81
CA GLU A 236 -37.62 -10.80 14.85
C GLU A 236 -36.71 -9.64 15.22
N MET A 237 -35.46 -9.90 15.66
CA MET A 237 -34.49 -8.86 15.98
C MET A 237 -34.28 -7.88 14.84
N GLU A 238 -34.46 -6.60 15.16
CA GLU A 238 -34.18 -5.49 14.26
C GLU A 238 -32.67 -5.35 14.00
N LYS A 239 -32.32 -4.60 12.94
CA LYS A 239 -30.92 -4.40 12.54
C LYS A 239 -30.08 -3.82 13.67
N LEU A 240 -30.58 -2.80 14.38
CA LEU A 240 -29.84 -2.15 15.47
C LEU A 240 -29.68 -3.07 16.69
N GLU A 241 -30.70 -3.85 17.04
CA GLU A 241 -30.63 -4.86 18.11
C GLU A 241 -29.54 -5.91 17.85
N ARG A 242 -29.33 -6.28 16.58
CA ARG A 242 -28.22 -7.18 16.20
C ARG A 242 -26.86 -6.52 16.42
N PHE A 243 -26.73 -5.23 16.17
CA PHE A 243 -25.49 -4.49 16.46
C PHE A 243 -25.25 -4.32 17.97
N TYR A 244 -26.30 -4.10 18.77
CA TYR A 244 -26.20 -4.14 20.23
C TYR A 244 -25.68 -5.49 20.74
N TYR A 245 -26.17 -6.59 20.18
CA TYR A 245 -25.68 -7.92 20.52
C TYR A 245 -24.21 -8.15 20.10
N ILE A 246 -23.79 -7.65 18.94
CA ILE A 246 -22.38 -7.67 18.51
C ILE A 246 -21.52 -6.88 19.48
N ARG A 247 -21.93 -5.66 19.84
CA ARG A 247 -21.24 -4.81 20.82
C ARG A 247 -21.06 -5.53 22.17
N TYR A 248 -22.12 -6.15 22.68
CA TYR A 248 -22.04 -6.98 23.89
C TYR A 248 -21.04 -8.13 23.74
N SER A 249 -21.04 -8.81 22.59
CA SER A 249 -20.14 -9.94 22.34
C SER A 249 -18.67 -9.51 22.30
N ILE A 250 -18.37 -8.34 21.73
CA ILE A 250 -17.03 -7.75 21.74
C ILE A 250 -16.61 -7.44 23.18
N ARG A 251 -17.47 -6.77 23.95
CA ARG A 251 -17.22 -6.47 25.37
C ARG A 251 -17.01 -7.75 26.19
N HIS A 252 -17.78 -8.80 25.93
CA HIS A 252 -17.59 -10.09 26.59
C HIS A 252 -16.25 -10.72 26.24
N ALA A 253 -15.78 -10.61 25.00
CA ALA A 253 -14.48 -11.12 24.59
C ALA A 253 -13.30 -10.42 25.29
N THR A 254 -13.48 -9.20 25.80
CA THR A 254 -12.47 -8.48 26.60
C THR A 254 -12.49 -8.84 28.10
N HIS A 255 -13.46 -9.65 28.56
CA HIS A 255 -13.63 -10.04 29.97
C HIS A 255 -12.86 -11.30 30.40
N LEU A 256 -11.88 -11.80 29.62
CA LEU A 256 -11.12 -12.99 30.05
C LEU A 256 -10.48 -12.73 31.43
N ALA A 257 -10.81 -13.61 32.39
CA ALA A 257 -10.49 -13.37 33.80
C ALA A 257 -8.96 -13.23 34.00
N PRO A 258 -8.50 -12.26 34.81
CA PRO A 258 -7.09 -12.07 35.11
C PRO A 258 -6.48 -13.18 35.99
N HIS A 259 -7.28 -14.15 36.40
CA HIS A 259 -6.84 -15.30 37.20
C HIS A 259 -7.13 -16.60 36.46
N PRO A 260 -6.21 -17.59 36.50
CA PRO A 260 -6.49 -18.92 35.97
C PRO A 260 -7.75 -19.46 36.67
N ASN A 261 -8.80 -19.70 35.89
CA ASN A 261 -9.96 -20.41 36.39
C ASN A 261 -9.53 -21.84 36.72
N LYS A 262 -10.18 -22.49 37.70
CA LYS A 262 -9.91 -23.88 38.10
C LYS A 262 -9.99 -24.94 36.97
N ARG A 263 -10.31 -24.54 35.73
CA ARG A 263 -10.36 -25.39 34.53
C ARG A 263 -9.22 -25.13 33.54
N ASP A 264 -8.52 -24.00 33.63
CA ASP A 264 -7.44 -23.62 32.73
C ASP A 264 -6.16 -23.45 33.56
N GLU A 265 -5.39 -24.53 33.66
CA GLU A 265 -4.11 -24.56 34.40
C GLU A 265 -3.01 -23.71 33.74
N GLU A 266 -3.21 -23.30 32.47
CA GLU A 266 -2.31 -22.42 31.74
C GLU A 266 -3.08 -21.29 31.05
N ARG A 267 -2.77 -20.04 31.42
CA ARG A 267 -3.27 -18.85 30.72
C ARG A 267 -2.64 -18.79 29.34
N THR A 268 -3.45 -18.71 28.29
CA THR A 268 -2.95 -18.30 26.97
C THR A 268 -3.03 -16.77 26.87
N PRO A 269 -1.90 -16.05 26.89
CA PRO A 269 -1.91 -14.60 26.73
C PRO A 269 -2.41 -14.23 25.33
N PHE A 270 -3.04 -13.06 25.21
CA PHE A 270 -3.49 -12.59 23.91
C PHE A 270 -2.31 -12.38 22.97
N ASN A 271 -2.42 -12.94 21.77
CA ASN A 271 -1.44 -12.70 20.71
C ASN A 271 -1.79 -11.42 19.92
N ARG A 272 -0.86 -11.02 19.06
CA ARG A 272 -1.01 -9.82 18.22
C ARG A 272 -2.27 -9.85 17.35
N HIS A 273 -2.62 -10.99 16.77
CA HIS A 273 -3.77 -11.09 15.87
C HIS A 273 -5.09 -10.96 16.63
N GLU A 274 -5.17 -11.52 17.83
CA GLU A 274 -6.35 -11.38 18.71
C GLU A 274 -6.53 -9.93 19.17
N ALA A 275 -5.45 -9.26 19.60
CA ALA A 275 -5.52 -7.85 19.97
C ALA A 275 -5.86 -6.95 18.77
N GLN A 276 -5.36 -7.27 17.57
CA GLN A 276 -5.72 -6.56 16.34
C GLN A 276 -7.21 -6.70 16.02
N TYR A 277 -7.74 -7.93 16.16
CA TYR A 277 -9.16 -8.22 15.94
C TYR A 277 -10.06 -7.44 16.90
N ILE A 278 -9.77 -7.47 18.20
CA ILE A 278 -10.54 -6.73 19.21
C ILE A 278 -10.46 -5.23 18.97
N LEU A 279 -9.26 -4.68 18.74
CA LEU A 279 -9.08 -3.25 18.50
C LEU A 279 -9.89 -2.77 17.28
N ALA A 280 -9.84 -3.53 16.17
CA ALA A 280 -10.58 -3.19 14.96
C ALA A 280 -12.10 -3.22 15.17
N LEU A 281 -12.62 -4.24 15.85
CA LEU A 281 -14.04 -4.37 16.16
C LEU A 281 -14.53 -3.27 17.11
N THR A 282 -13.75 -2.96 18.14
CA THR A 282 -14.06 -1.90 19.10
C THR A 282 -14.13 -0.55 18.39
N ALA A 283 -13.10 -0.18 17.63
CA ALA A 283 -13.07 1.09 16.89
C ALA A 283 -14.25 1.19 15.90
N SER A 284 -14.54 0.12 15.16
CA SER A 284 -15.65 0.08 14.20
C SER A 284 -17.00 0.22 14.90
N THR A 285 -17.18 -0.41 16.07
CA THR A 285 -18.41 -0.35 16.87
C THR A 285 -18.65 1.06 17.39
N ILE A 286 -17.63 1.67 17.99
CA ILE A 286 -17.73 3.05 18.50
C ILE A 286 -18.09 4.01 17.37
N SER A 287 -17.40 3.90 16.22
CA SER A 287 -17.66 4.73 15.05
C SER A 287 -19.09 4.59 14.54
N LEU A 288 -19.62 3.36 14.46
CA LEU A 288 -21.00 3.10 14.05
C LEU A 288 -22.00 3.76 14.99
N PHE A 289 -21.91 3.50 16.30
CA PHE A 289 -22.91 3.93 17.26
C PHE A 289 -22.91 5.44 17.49
N LEU A 290 -21.74 6.07 17.58
CA LEU A 290 -21.65 7.52 17.74
C LEU A 290 -22.12 8.26 16.48
N LYS A 291 -21.85 7.73 15.28
CA LYS A 291 -22.37 8.31 14.04
C LYS A 291 -23.89 8.16 13.93
N SER A 292 -24.45 7.04 14.35
CA SER A 292 -25.91 6.86 14.44
C SER A 292 -26.53 7.85 15.42
N PHE A 293 -25.95 7.98 16.62
CA PHE A 293 -26.43 8.90 17.66
C PHE A 293 -26.44 10.36 17.21
N ASN A 294 -25.38 10.82 16.55
CA ASN A 294 -25.30 12.21 16.05
C ASN A 294 -26.27 12.52 14.90
N ASN A 295 -26.84 11.52 14.22
CA ASN A 295 -27.85 11.76 13.18
C ASN A 295 -29.28 11.78 13.72
N GLU A 296 -29.50 11.41 14.99
CA GLU A 296 -30.81 11.37 15.64
C GLU A 296 -31.09 12.57 16.57
N GLN A 297 -30.08 13.42 16.81
CA GLN A 297 -30.20 14.71 17.50
C GLN A 297 -30.44 15.87 16.52
#